data_AF-A0A1X1BQD5-F1
#
_entry.id   AF-A0A1X1BQD5-F1
#
_cell.length_a   1.000
_cell.length_b   1.000
_cell.length_c   1.000
_cell.angle_alpha   90.00
_cell.angle_beta   90.00
_cell.angle_gamma   90.00
#
_symmetry.space_group_name_H-M   'P 1'
#
loop_
_entity.id
_entity.type
_entity.pdbx_description
1 polymer ?
#
loop_
_entity_poly.entity_id
_entity_poly.type
_entity_poly.pdbx_seq_one_letter_code
_entity_poly.pdbx_strand_id
1 'polypeptide(L)'
;MDDILENNTLDVSCPQQMDCQSMSEVMDPVTDSIQEEPVSAEGQHEQTDEPSPSHTLDGAMISELRAMEQKLADKDQHCLMLEQQLIQANRQVETCYYQMEANEDQLQQYASELSSLQAELERRDVALEKARHDAERLEVLQSERQQLSEMVAGLTRELDIKIRDANLSTASVENLKQLLSEVESEKSRLEEQMQAVESERQAHKLKASEMYELYQQLRDENVTLVAELKERGLTNTAPTDHHETSTKLRELAEELERTTKRCKEKDVQLSECDVTIQELQNRLNVCEAELRRKVEVQTTSDTTDVTQEVRLLEDELRIVKISNSGLVSEIAALKAQLTDKNARIDHLNCELMMIRQNPSPRRELDLEAYMHHRSSGLSSSEADRRRNGHRGVKEAVHQVFTTPRYRMFLVLYTALLHLLLLLTLLK
;
A
#
# COMPACT_ATOMS: atom_id res chain seq x y z
N MET A 1 29.98 -0.82 4.46
CA MET A 1 30.21 -1.67 5.64
C MET A 1 29.07 -2.64 5.81
N ASP A 2 29.00 -3.78 5.14
CA ASP A 2 29.63 -4.32 3.93
C ASP A 2 28.78 -5.57 3.63
N ASP A 3 28.29 -5.66 2.40
CA ASP A 3 28.34 -6.86 1.57
C ASP A 3 28.04 -8.23 2.20
N ILE A 4 26.82 -8.72 1.96
CA ILE A 4 26.62 -10.12 1.52
C ILE A 4 25.50 -10.14 0.48
N LEU A 5 25.90 -9.94 -0.77
CA LEU A 5 25.15 -10.27 -1.98
C LEU A 5 25.79 -11.53 -2.59
N GLU A 6 24.92 -12.37 -3.17
CA GLU A 6 25.20 -13.37 -4.22
C GLU A 6 25.90 -14.69 -3.87
N ASN A 7 25.14 -15.78 -3.94
CA ASN A 7 25.35 -16.83 -4.95
C ASN A 7 24.22 -17.89 -4.89
N ASN A 8 23.25 -17.77 -5.78
CA ASN A 8 22.36 -18.87 -6.18
C ASN A 8 22.27 -18.87 -7.71
N THR A 9 23.30 -19.45 -8.34
CA THR A 9 23.29 -19.86 -9.74
C THR A 9 22.50 -21.16 -9.85
N LEU A 10 21.19 -21.04 -10.12
CA LEU A 10 20.40 -22.15 -10.64
C LEU A 10 20.53 -22.15 -12.17
N ASP A 11 21.42 -23.02 -12.63
CA ASP A 11 21.65 -23.38 -14.02
C ASP A 11 20.43 -24.14 -14.55
N VAL A 12 19.47 -23.41 -15.12
CA VAL A 12 18.32 -23.99 -15.83
C VAL A 12 18.72 -24.19 -17.29
N SER A 13 19.33 -25.35 -17.55
CA SER A 13 19.59 -25.84 -18.89
C SER A 13 18.29 -25.97 -19.68
N CYS A 14 18.20 -25.19 -20.75
CA CYS A 14 17.19 -25.23 -21.79
C CYS A 14 17.33 -26.54 -22.58
N PRO A 15 16.27 -27.36 -22.78
CA PRO A 15 16.35 -28.51 -23.66
C PRO A 15 16.31 -28.07 -25.13
N GLN A 16 17.25 -28.62 -25.90
CA GLN A 16 17.43 -28.44 -27.33
C GLN A 16 16.14 -28.72 -28.13
N GLN A 17 15.79 -27.76 -28.99
CA GLN A 17 15.04 -27.99 -30.22
C GLN A 17 15.98 -28.55 -31.31
N MET A 18 15.38 -29.30 -32.26
CA MET A 18 15.93 -29.93 -33.47
C MET A 18 16.38 -31.38 -33.20
N ASP A 19 15.82 -32.44 -33.80
CA ASP A 19 15.37 -32.61 -35.18
C ASP A 19 14.11 -33.50 -35.28
N CYS A 20 13.10 -33.06 -36.04
CA CYS A 20 12.07 -33.94 -36.58
C CYS A 20 12.62 -34.59 -37.86
N GLN A 21 13.19 -35.79 -37.75
CA GLN A 21 13.49 -36.61 -38.92
C GLN A 21 12.19 -37.15 -39.51
N SER A 22 11.84 -36.59 -40.67
CA SER A 22 10.94 -37.22 -41.63
C SER A 22 11.61 -38.48 -42.18
N MET A 23 11.04 -39.64 -41.86
CA MET A 23 11.22 -40.87 -42.64
C MET A 23 9.82 -41.32 -43.07
N SER A 24 9.40 -40.78 -44.21
CA SER A 24 8.36 -41.35 -45.04
C SER A 24 8.89 -42.68 -45.59
N GLU A 25 8.55 -43.79 -44.94
CA GLU A 25 8.75 -45.10 -45.53
C GLU A 25 7.50 -45.42 -46.36
N VAL A 26 7.73 -45.36 -47.67
CA VAL A 26 6.75 -45.56 -48.74
C VAL A 26 6.28 -47.01 -48.69
N MET A 27 4.96 -47.20 -48.64
CA MET A 27 4.33 -48.46 -48.98
C MET A 27 4.53 -48.74 -50.46
N ASP A 28 5.19 -49.85 -50.79
CA ASP A 28 5.07 -50.50 -52.09
C ASP A 28 4.22 -51.76 -51.93
N PRO A 29 2.99 -51.80 -52.48
CA PRO A 29 2.30 -53.06 -52.73
C PRO A 29 2.82 -53.66 -54.04
N VAL A 30 3.50 -54.79 -53.96
CA VAL A 30 3.79 -55.64 -55.14
C VAL A 30 2.45 -56.17 -55.66
N THR A 31 1.95 -55.48 -56.69
CA THR A 31 0.87 -55.93 -57.56
C THR A 31 1.52 -56.24 -58.91
N ASP A 32 1.76 -57.53 -59.19
CA ASP A 32 1.96 -57.98 -60.56
C ASP A 32 0.72 -58.78 -60.97
N SER A 33 -0.04 -58.18 -61.86
CA SER A 33 -1.06 -58.84 -62.65
C SER A 33 -0.96 -58.26 -64.06
N ILE A 34 -1.30 -59.13 -65.03
CA ILE A 34 -1.56 -58.82 -66.45
C ILE A 34 -0.23 -58.85 -67.25
N GLN A 35 -0.01 -59.58 -68.34
CA GLN A 35 -0.81 -60.11 -69.47
C GLN A 35 0.18 -61.04 -70.24
N GLU A 36 -0.16 -62.06 -71.03
CA GLU A 36 -0.87 -62.06 -72.32
C GLU A 36 -1.11 -63.52 -72.76
N GLU A 37 -2.26 -63.78 -73.40
CA GLU A 37 -2.43 -64.89 -74.35
C GLU A 37 -1.45 -64.75 -75.53
N PRO A 38 -1.21 -65.83 -76.31
CA PRO A 38 -1.86 -65.81 -77.63
C PRO A 38 -2.38 -67.18 -78.13
N VAL A 39 -3.61 -67.12 -78.64
CA VAL A 39 -4.04 -67.43 -80.01
C VAL A 39 -3.32 -68.55 -80.79
N SER A 40 -4.15 -69.53 -81.18
CA SER A 40 -4.13 -70.42 -82.35
C SER A 40 -3.02 -70.30 -83.39
N ALA A 41 -2.49 -71.47 -83.78
CA ALA A 41 -2.05 -71.73 -85.15
C ALA A 41 -2.50 -73.14 -85.58
N GLU A 42 -3.44 -73.16 -86.53
CA GLU A 42 -3.70 -74.29 -87.41
C GLU A 42 -2.44 -74.60 -88.23
N GLY A 43 -2.16 -75.89 -88.42
CA GLY A 43 -1.06 -76.38 -89.24
C GLY A 43 -1.33 -77.80 -89.69
N GLN A 44 -2.11 -77.91 -90.76
CA GLN A 44 -2.33 -79.14 -91.53
C GLN A 44 -1.00 -79.68 -92.07
N HIS A 45 -0.78 -80.99 -91.95
CA HIS A 45 -0.14 -81.76 -93.02
C HIS A 45 -0.58 -83.23 -92.97
N GLU A 46 -1.51 -83.54 -93.86
CA GLU A 46 -1.64 -84.88 -94.46
C GLU A 46 -0.36 -85.18 -95.25
N GLN A 47 0.21 -86.36 -95.04
CA GLN A 47 0.65 -87.19 -96.16
C GLN A 47 0.62 -88.67 -95.76
N THR A 48 -0.33 -89.32 -96.41
CA THR A 48 -0.51 -90.76 -96.63
C THR A 48 0.77 -91.49 -97.01
N ASP A 49 0.98 -92.67 -96.44
CA ASP A 49 1.44 -93.85 -97.18
C ASP A 49 0.99 -95.13 -96.45
N GLU A 50 0.04 -95.83 -97.06
CA GLU A 50 -0.26 -97.25 -96.82
C GLU A 50 0.32 -98.05 -98.02
N PRO A 51 0.79 -99.30 -97.85
CA PRO A 51 -0.17 -100.41 -97.75
C PRO A 51 0.21 -101.54 -96.78
N SER A 52 -0.80 -101.92 -95.97
CA SER A 52 -1.42 -103.25 -95.74
C SER A 52 -0.64 -104.58 -96.04
N PRO A 53 -1.15 -105.77 -95.63
CA PRO A 53 -1.77 -106.20 -94.37
C PRO A 53 -1.33 -107.62 -93.93
N SER A 54 -1.31 -107.95 -92.63
CA SER A 54 -1.71 -109.29 -92.14
C SER A 54 -1.62 -109.40 -90.61
N HIS A 55 -2.72 -109.85 -90.00
CA HIS A 55 -2.86 -110.36 -88.63
C HIS A 55 -2.76 -109.36 -87.45
N THR A 56 -3.93 -108.92 -86.94
CA THR A 56 -4.43 -109.10 -85.54
C THR A 56 -5.45 -108.01 -85.18
N LEU A 57 -6.75 -108.26 -85.42
CA LEU A 57 -7.87 -107.37 -85.03
C LEU A 57 -7.97 -107.17 -83.50
N ASP A 58 -7.46 -108.10 -82.70
CA ASP A 58 -7.33 -107.94 -81.24
C ASP A 58 -6.27 -106.90 -80.85
N GLY A 59 -5.24 -106.67 -81.68
CA GLY A 59 -4.15 -105.75 -81.36
C GLY A 59 -4.56 -104.27 -81.39
N ALA A 60 -5.42 -103.89 -82.34
CA ALA A 60 -5.87 -102.50 -82.50
C ALA A 60 -6.80 -102.07 -81.35
N MET A 61 -7.77 -102.91 -80.97
CA MET A 61 -8.68 -102.62 -79.87
C MET A 61 -7.95 -102.60 -78.52
N ILE A 62 -6.97 -103.49 -78.32
CA ILE A 62 -6.08 -103.47 -77.15
C ILE A 62 -5.23 -102.19 -77.11
N SER A 63 -4.76 -101.69 -78.26
CA SER A 63 -3.98 -100.45 -78.33
C SER A 63 -4.80 -99.20 -77.99
N GLU A 64 -6.06 -99.16 -78.42
CA GLU A 64 -6.99 -98.05 -78.12
C GLU A 64 -7.42 -98.08 -76.64
N LEU A 65 -7.65 -99.27 -76.08
CA LEU A 65 -7.97 -99.45 -74.67
C LEU A 65 -6.80 -99.03 -73.76
N ARG A 66 -5.56 -99.39 -74.12
CA ARG A 66 -4.34 -98.88 -73.45
C ARG A 66 -4.18 -97.37 -73.58
N ALA A 67 -4.52 -96.78 -74.73
CA ALA A 67 -4.46 -95.33 -74.90
C ALA A 67 -5.51 -94.61 -74.05
N MET A 68 -6.69 -95.21 -73.87
CA MET A 68 -7.73 -94.70 -72.97
C MET A 68 -7.36 -94.88 -71.49
N GLU A 69 -6.75 -96.00 -71.11
CA GLU A 69 -6.20 -96.23 -69.77
C GLU A 69 -5.10 -95.22 -69.44
N GLN A 70 -4.19 -94.94 -70.39
CA GLN A 70 -3.16 -93.93 -70.23
C GLN A 70 -3.77 -92.52 -70.07
N LYS A 71 -4.74 -92.15 -70.91
CA LYS A 71 -5.45 -90.86 -70.79
C LYS A 71 -6.20 -90.72 -69.47
N LEU A 72 -6.77 -91.82 -68.97
CA LEU A 72 -7.44 -91.84 -67.67
C LEU A 72 -6.42 -91.64 -66.54
N ALA A 73 -5.28 -92.34 -66.60
CA ALA A 73 -4.19 -92.19 -65.64
C ALA A 73 -3.59 -90.76 -65.65
N ASP A 74 -3.39 -90.16 -66.83
CA ASP A 74 -2.90 -88.79 -66.97
C ASP A 74 -3.91 -87.77 -66.39
N LYS A 75 -5.22 -88.01 -66.60
CA LYS A 75 -6.27 -87.19 -66.00
C LYS A 75 -6.35 -87.38 -64.49
N ASP A 76 -6.22 -88.60 -63.98
CA ASP A 76 -6.20 -88.87 -62.54
C ASP A 76 -5.00 -88.19 -61.88
N GLN A 77 -3.83 -88.23 -62.52
CA GLN A 77 -2.64 -87.49 -62.07
C GLN A 77 -2.87 -85.97 -62.09
N HIS A 78 -3.52 -85.45 -63.12
CA HIS A 78 -3.86 -84.03 -63.21
C HIS A 78 -4.88 -83.61 -62.14
N CYS A 79 -5.89 -84.44 -61.88
CA CYS A 79 -6.86 -84.24 -60.80
C CYS A 79 -6.16 -84.20 -59.44
N LEU A 80 -5.27 -85.16 -59.14
CA LEU A 80 -4.50 -85.16 -57.89
C LEU A 80 -3.63 -83.92 -57.73
N MET A 81 -2.99 -83.45 -58.82
CA MET A 81 -2.21 -82.23 -58.80
C MET A 81 -3.09 -80.99 -58.52
N LEU A 82 -4.25 -80.89 -59.17
CA LEU A 82 -5.21 -79.80 -58.94
C LEU A 82 -5.77 -79.84 -57.51
N GLU A 83 -6.07 -81.02 -56.98
CA GLU A 83 -6.49 -81.20 -55.57
C GLU A 83 -5.41 -80.71 -54.61
N GLN A 84 -4.14 -81.05 -54.88
CA GLN A 84 -3.02 -80.60 -54.05
C GLN A 84 -2.81 -79.08 -54.12
N GLN A 85 -2.96 -78.48 -55.32
CA GLN A 85 -2.93 -77.02 -55.49
C GLN A 85 -4.10 -76.34 -54.76
N LEU A 86 -5.29 -76.92 -54.81
CA LEU A 86 -6.48 -76.40 -54.10
C LEU A 86 -6.28 -76.46 -52.58
N ILE A 87 -5.74 -77.57 -52.05
CA ILE A 87 -5.41 -77.69 -50.63
C ILE A 87 -4.37 -76.64 -50.22
N GLN A 88 -3.35 -76.42 -51.05
CA GLN A 88 -2.33 -75.41 -50.77
C GLN A 88 -2.90 -73.99 -50.78
N ALA A 89 -3.73 -73.66 -51.77
CA ALA A 89 -4.41 -72.37 -51.86
C ALA A 89 -5.34 -72.14 -50.66
N ASN A 90 -6.13 -73.14 -50.25
CA ASN A 90 -7.00 -73.04 -49.07
C ASN A 90 -6.20 -72.79 -47.79
N ARG A 91 -5.06 -73.47 -47.59
CA ARG A 91 -4.17 -73.21 -46.44
C ARG A 91 -3.60 -71.80 -46.43
N GLN A 92 -3.28 -71.25 -47.59
CA GLN A 92 -2.82 -69.86 -47.71
C GLN A 92 -3.93 -68.88 -47.34
N VAL A 93 -5.15 -69.11 -47.83
CA VAL A 93 -6.33 -68.29 -47.48
C VAL A 93 -6.64 -68.37 -45.98
N GLU A 94 -6.62 -69.56 -45.37
CA GLU A 94 -6.81 -69.73 -43.93
C GLU A 94 -5.75 -68.96 -43.13
N THR A 95 -4.49 -69.04 -43.54
CA THR A 95 -3.39 -68.30 -42.88
C THR A 95 -3.61 -66.78 -42.98
N CYS A 96 -3.99 -66.28 -44.16
CA CYS A 96 -4.31 -64.87 -44.33
C CYS A 96 -5.53 -64.44 -43.50
N TYR A 97 -6.56 -65.29 -43.40
CA TYR A 97 -7.74 -65.01 -42.58
C TYR A 97 -7.36 -64.84 -41.09
N TYR A 98 -6.58 -65.77 -40.52
CA TYR A 98 -6.15 -65.66 -39.12
C TYR A 98 -5.22 -64.46 -38.88
N GLN A 99 -4.38 -64.10 -39.85
CA GLN A 99 -3.56 -62.89 -39.76
C GLN A 99 -4.42 -61.61 -39.78
N MET A 100 -5.45 -61.58 -40.63
CA MET A 100 -6.39 -60.47 -40.66
C MET A 100 -7.17 -60.35 -39.35
N GLU A 101 -7.67 -61.45 -38.79
CA GLU A 101 -8.37 -61.49 -37.51
C GLU A 101 -7.46 -61.02 -36.36
N ALA A 102 -6.22 -61.49 -36.31
CA ALA A 102 -5.24 -61.03 -35.32
C ALA A 102 -4.91 -59.53 -35.46
N ASN A 103 -4.84 -59.01 -36.69
CA ASN A 103 -4.62 -57.58 -36.94
C ASN A 103 -5.85 -56.75 -36.54
N GLU A 104 -7.06 -57.27 -36.75
CA GLU A 104 -8.30 -56.61 -36.31
C GLU A 104 -8.32 -56.48 -34.78
N ASP A 105 -8.00 -57.55 -34.05
CA ASP A 105 -7.90 -57.53 -32.59
C ASP A 105 -6.86 -56.50 -32.10
N GLN A 106 -5.71 -56.42 -32.76
CA GLN A 106 -4.68 -55.42 -32.44
C GLN A 106 -5.15 -53.98 -32.70
N LEU A 107 -5.83 -53.73 -33.82
CA LEU A 107 -6.38 -52.41 -34.14
C LEU A 107 -7.46 -52.00 -33.12
N GLN A 108 -8.29 -52.93 -32.65
CA GLN A 108 -9.26 -52.66 -31.60
C GLN A 108 -8.58 -52.31 -30.27
N GLN A 109 -7.50 -53.01 -29.91
CA GLN A 109 -6.71 -52.69 -28.73
C GLN A 109 -6.09 -51.28 -28.82
N TYR A 110 -5.42 -50.95 -29.93
CA TYR A 110 -4.85 -49.60 -30.12
C TYR A 110 -5.92 -48.51 -30.12
N ALA A 111 -7.09 -48.75 -30.72
CA ALA A 111 -8.20 -47.80 -30.66
C ALA A 111 -8.67 -47.56 -29.21
N SER A 112 -8.70 -48.60 -28.38
CA SER A 112 -9.05 -48.48 -26.97
C SER A 112 -7.99 -47.72 -26.16
N GLU A 113 -6.71 -47.97 -26.41
CA GLU A 113 -5.59 -47.27 -25.77
C GLU A 113 -5.57 -45.79 -26.14
N LEU A 114 -5.74 -45.48 -27.43
CA LEU A 114 -5.85 -44.10 -27.91
C LEU A 114 -7.04 -43.37 -27.27
N SER A 115 -8.21 -44.02 -27.16
CA SER A 115 -9.36 -43.43 -26.49
C SER A 115 -9.08 -43.18 -24.99
N SER A 116 -8.35 -44.07 -24.33
CA SER A 116 -7.97 -43.90 -22.92
C SER A 116 -6.98 -42.74 -22.73
N LEU A 117 -5.97 -42.64 -23.59
CA LEU A 117 -4.96 -41.59 -23.56
C LEU A 117 -5.58 -40.23 -23.87
N GLN A 118 -6.52 -40.16 -24.81
CA GLN A 118 -7.26 -38.94 -25.11
C GLN A 118 -8.06 -38.46 -23.89
N ALA A 119 -8.75 -39.37 -23.20
CA ALA A 119 -9.48 -39.03 -21.97
C ALA A 119 -8.54 -38.58 -20.84
N GLU A 120 -7.33 -39.14 -20.75
CA GLU A 120 -6.32 -38.65 -19.80
C GLU A 120 -5.80 -37.27 -20.16
N LEU A 121 -5.56 -36.99 -21.44
CA LEU A 121 -5.12 -35.68 -21.91
C LEU A 121 -6.16 -34.60 -21.60
N GLU A 122 -7.44 -34.86 -21.87
CA GLU A 122 -8.53 -33.94 -21.51
C GLU A 122 -8.60 -33.67 -19.99
N ARG A 123 -8.37 -34.68 -19.16
CA ARG A 123 -8.31 -34.49 -17.69
C ARG A 123 -7.11 -33.62 -17.28
N ARG A 124 -5.97 -33.79 -17.96
CA ARG A 124 -4.76 -32.98 -17.70
C ARG A 124 -4.96 -31.54 -18.13
N ASP A 125 -5.63 -31.29 -19.26
CA ASP A 125 -5.96 -29.94 -19.71
C ASP A 125 -6.86 -29.22 -18.70
N VAL A 126 -7.89 -29.89 -18.18
CA VAL A 126 -8.74 -29.32 -17.11
C VAL A 126 -7.93 -29.02 -15.85
N ALA A 127 -7.00 -29.91 -15.47
CA ALA A 127 -6.13 -29.68 -14.31
C ALA A 127 -5.16 -28.50 -14.52
N LEU A 128 -4.64 -28.33 -15.74
CA LEU A 128 -3.76 -27.21 -16.11
C LEU A 128 -4.51 -25.88 -16.07
N GLU A 129 -5.72 -25.81 -16.62
CA GLU A 129 -6.54 -24.60 -16.56
C GLU A 129 -6.89 -24.23 -15.12
N LYS A 130 -7.20 -25.22 -14.27
CA LYS A 130 -7.39 -24.97 -12.84
C LYS A 130 -6.11 -24.43 -12.17
N ALA A 131 -4.96 -25.02 -12.46
CA ALA A 131 -3.67 -24.58 -11.92
C ALA A 131 -3.30 -23.16 -12.37
N ARG A 132 -3.62 -22.79 -13.62
CA ARG A 132 -3.46 -21.41 -14.13
C ARG A 132 -4.32 -20.43 -13.33
N HIS A 133 -5.59 -20.77 -13.14
CA HIS A 133 -6.50 -19.91 -12.38
C HIS A 133 -6.11 -19.77 -10.90
N ASP A 134 -5.61 -20.85 -10.28
CA ASP A 134 -5.08 -20.82 -8.93
C ASP A 134 -3.80 -19.95 -8.84
N ALA A 135 -2.94 -19.96 -9.87
CA ALA A 135 -1.76 -19.11 -9.95
C ALA A 135 -2.12 -17.61 -10.07
N GLU A 136 -3.07 -17.27 -10.94
CA GLU A 136 -3.60 -15.90 -11.07
C GLU A 136 -4.17 -15.40 -9.74
N ARG A 137 -4.92 -16.25 -9.03
CA ARG A 137 -5.46 -15.92 -7.71
C ARG A 137 -4.36 -15.70 -6.67
N LEU A 138 -3.30 -16.50 -6.69
CA LEU A 138 -2.16 -16.33 -5.80
C LEU A 138 -1.43 -15.01 -6.06
N GLU A 139 -1.29 -14.60 -7.31
CA GLU A 139 -0.69 -13.30 -7.68
C GLU A 139 -1.51 -12.13 -7.11
N VAL A 140 -2.85 -12.17 -7.25
CA VAL A 140 -3.74 -11.17 -6.65
C VAL A 140 -3.58 -11.13 -5.13
N LEU A 141 -3.62 -12.28 -4.47
CA LEU A 141 -3.45 -12.35 -3.01
C LEU A 141 -2.07 -11.85 -2.56
N GLN A 142 -1.02 -12.08 -3.35
CA GLN A 142 0.32 -11.58 -3.06
C GLN A 142 0.38 -10.05 -3.17
N SER A 143 -0.30 -9.47 -4.17
CA SER A 143 -0.42 -8.02 -4.32
C SER A 143 -1.20 -7.37 -3.17
N GLU A 144 -2.30 -7.99 -2.73
CA GLU A 144 -3.09 -7.53 -1.58
C GLU A 144 -2.27 -7.61 -0.29
N ARG A 145 -1.52 -8.70 -0.09
CA ARG A 145 -0.62 -8.85 1.06
C ARG A 145 0.43 -7.75 1.09
N GLN A 146 1.01 -7.40 -0.06
CA GLN A 146 1.99 -6.32 -0.14
C GLN A 146 1.38 -4.96 0.21
N GLN A 147 0.21 -4.64 -0.36
CA GLN A 147 -0.51 -3.39 -0.06
C GLN A 147 -0.87 -3.28 1.43
N LEU A 148 -1.34 -4.38 2.03
CA LEU A 148 -1.62 -4.43 3.47
C LEU A 148 -0.36 -4.23 4.30
N SER A 149 0.77 -4.82 3.89
CA SER A 149 2.06 -4.62 4.56
C SER A 149 2.53 -3.16 4.49
N GLU A 150 2.34 -2.50 3.35
CA GLU A 150 2.67 -1.08 3.17
C GLU A 150 1.77 -0.18 4.03
N MET A 151 0.47 -0.49 4.09
CA MET A 151 -0.49 0.22 4.94
C MET A 151 -0.14 0.08 6.43
N VAL A 152 0.20 -1.13 6.88
CA VAL A 152 0.64 -1.36 8.26
C VAL A 152 1.91 -0.55 8.55
N ALA A 153 2.90 -0.58 7.67
CA ALA A 153 4.11 0.22 7.83
C ALA A 153 3.81 1.73 7.87
N GLY A 154 2.84 2.21 7.08
CA GLY A 154 2.35 3.59 7.13
C GLY A 154 1.74 3.94 8.49
N LEU A 155 0.79 3.13 8.95
CA LEU A 155 0.11 3.32 10.24
C LEU A 155 1.08 3.25 11.43
N THR A 156 2.08 2.38 11.39
CA THR A 156 3.13 2.33 12.43
C THR A 156 3.93 3.64 12.48
N ARG A 157 4.32 4.20 11.33
CA ARG A 157 5.03 5.49 11.29
C ARG A 157 4.16 6.63 11.81
N GLU A 158 2.87 6.66 11.44
CA GLU A 158 1.93 7.66 11.96
C GLU A 158 1.73 7.54 13.48
N LEU A 159 1.68 6.32 14.00
CA LEU A 159 1.59 6.08 15.44
C LEU A 159 2.85 6.57 16.17
N ASP A 160 4.04 6.29 15.63
CA ASP A 160 5.31 6.75 16.20
C ASP A 160 5.39 8.28 16.25
N ILE A 161 4.92 8.97 15.20
CA ILE A 161 4.83 10.43 15.18
C ILE A 161 3.89 10.92 16.28
N LYS A 162 2.68 10.34 16.38
CA LYS A 162 1.71 10.72 17.42
C LYS A 162 2.24 10.48 18.84
N ILE A 163 3.02 9.43 19.05
CA ILE A 163 3.68 9.16 20.34
C ILE A 163 4.71 10.26 20.65
N ARG A 164 5.53 10.66 19.66
CA ARG A 164 6.48 11.77 19.84
C ARG A 164 5.76 13.07 20.14
N ASP A 165 4.70 13.40 19.41
CA ASP A 165 3.90 14.60 19.62
C ASP A 165 3.26 14.62 21.02
N ALA A 166 2.72 13.46 21.45
CA ALA A 166 2.18 13.31 22.79
C ALA A 166 3.26 13.53 23.87
N ASN A 167 4.47 12.98 23.68
CA ASN A 167 5.59 13.16 24.60
C ASN A 167 6.10 14.61 24.65
N LEU A 168 6.12 15.31 23.51
CA LEU A 168 6.45 16.73 23.47
C LEU A 168 5.39 17.56 24.19
N SER A 169 4.11 17.22 24.00
CA SER A 169 3.00 17.88 24.69
C SER A 169 3.02 17.63 26.20
N THR A 170 3.39 16.44 26.68
CA THR A 170 3.49 16.19 28.12
C THR A 170 4.67 16.93 28.73
N ALA A 171 5.82 16.98 28.04
CA ALA A 171 6.97 17.77 28.46
C ALA A 171 6.64 19.28 28.53
N SER A 172 5.92 19.82 27.54
CA SER A 172 5.53 21.24 27.54
C SER A 172 4.57 21.56 28.68
N VAL A 173 3.61 20.68 28.98
CA VAL A 173 2.70 20.83 30.12
C VAL A 173 3.47 20.82 31.44
N GLU A 174 4.48 19.96 31.59
CA GLU A 174 5.26 19.92 32.82
C GLU A 174 6.11 21.18 33.02
N ASN A 175 6.74 21.67 31.94
CA ASN A 175 7.44 22.97 31.96
C ASN A 175 6.50 24.12 32.35
N LEU A 176 5.27 24.14 31.81
CA LEU A 176 4.27 25.16 32.14
C LEU A 176 3.83 25.07 33.61
N LYS A 177 3.69 23.87 34.18
CA LYS A 177 3.40 23.72 35.61
C LYS A 177 4.54 24.24 36.48
N GLN A 178 5.79 23.97 36.09
CA GLN A 178 6.94 24.48 36.82
C GLN A 178 6.99 26.02 36.78
N LEU A 179 6.82 26.61 35.60
CA LEU A 179 6.73 28.07 35.44
C LEU A 179 5.58 28.67 36.26
N LEU A 180 4.41 28.01 36.30
CA LEU A 180 3.29 28.46 37.12
C LEU A 180 3.65 28.45 38.61
N SER A 181 4.28 27.38 39.10
CA SER A 181 4.74 27.28 40.48
C SER A 181 5.77 28.36 40.83
N GLU A 182 6.70 28.67 39.92
CA GLU A 182 7.68 29.74 40.12
C GLU A 182 6.99 31.10 40.23
N VAL A 183 6.06 31.41 39.31
CA VAL A 183 5.28 32.66 39.32
C VAL A 183 4.40 32.78 40.56
N GLU A 184 3.77 31.70 41.03
CA GLU A 184 2.98 31.70 42.26
C GLU A 184 3.85 32.00 43.49
N SER A 185 5.07 31.44 43.54
CA SER A 185 6.02 31.73 44.61
C SER A 185 6.49 33.19 44.60
N GLU A 186 6.77 33.76 43.42
CA GLU A 186 7.14 35.16 43.28
C GLU A 186 6.00 36.09 43.65
N LYS A 187 4.76 35.76 43.25
CA LYS A 187 3.56 36.50 43.64
C LYS A 187 3.42 36.54 45.16
N SER A 188 3.53 35.40 45.85
CA SER A 188 3.45 35.34 47.31
C SER A 188 4.51 36.22 47.97
N ARG A 189 5.76 36.16 47.47
CA ARG A 189 6.86 37.01 47.96
C ARG A 189 6.57 38.50 47.76
N LEU A 190 6.02 38.88 46.60
CA LEU A 190 5.66 40.27 46.30
C LEU A 190 4.50 40.76 47.18
N GLU A 191 3.52 39.91 47.48
CA GLU A 191 2.43 40.22 48.40
C GLU A 191 2.96 40.48 49.82
N GLU A 192 3.90 39.66 50.31
CA GLU A 192 4.57 39.87 51.61
C GLU A 192 5.36 41.19 51.62
N GLN A 193 6.12 41.48 50.57
CA GLN A 193 6.87 42.73 50.45
C GLN A 193 5.94 43.95 50.43
N MET A 194 4.82 43.87 49.71
CA MET A 194 3.81 44.92 49.69
C MET A 194 3.20 45.15 51.07
N GLN A 195 2.85 44.08 51.80
CA GLN A 195 2.31 44.19 53.15
C GLN A 195 3.33 44.81 54.13
N ALA A 196 4.61 44.44 54.02
CA ALA A 196 5.68 45.03 54.81
C ALA A 196 5.80 46.55 54.55
N VAL A 197 5.86 46.96 53.28
CA VAL A 197 5.92 48.39 52.89
C VAL A 197 4.68 49.15 53.37
N GLU A 198 3.50 48.55 53.29
CA GLU A 198 2.26 49.18 53.76
C GLU A 198 2.25 49.36 55.29
N SER A 199 2.79 48.39 56.03
CA SER A 199 2.98 48.50 57.48
C SER A 199 3.99 49.59 57.86
N GLU A 200 5.11 49.69 57.14
CA GLU A 200 6.11 50.75 57.33
C GLU A 200 5.51 52.12 57.03
N ARG A 201 4.75 52.26 55.94
CA ARG A 201 4.03 53.49 55.61
C ARG A 201 3.10 53.92 56.73
N GLN A 202 2.37 52.97 57.32
CA GLN A 202 1.47 53.27 58.44
C GLN A 202 2.23 53.70 59.70
N ALA A 203 3.36 53.05 60.00
CA ALA A 203 4.23 53.45 61.12
C ALA A 203 4.83 54.85 60.90
N HIS A 204 5.28 55.17 59.68
CA HIS A 204 5.75 56.51 59.31
C HIS A 204 4.64 57.55 59.42
N LYS A 205 3.41 57.22 59.03
CA LYS A 205 2.26 58.11 59.19
C LYS A 205 1.96 58.40 60.66
N LEU A 206 1.98 57.38 61.52
CA LEU A 206 1.81 57.54 62.98
C LEU A 206 2.90 58.41 63.59
N LYS A 207 4.17 58.11 63.25
CA LYS A 207 5.31 58.90 63.72
C LYS A 207 5.25 60.35 63.24
N ALA A 208 4.76 60.60 62.02
CA ALA A 208 4.55 61.96 61.52
C ALA A 208 3.43 62.69 62.28
N SER A 209 2.34 62.02 62.64
CA SER A 209 1.30 62.62 63.50
C SER A 209 1.81 62.92 64.91
N GLU A 210 2.55 61.99 65.54
CA GLU A 210 3.15 62.21 66.86
C GLU A 210 4.12 63.39 66.86
N MET A 211 4.97 63.49 65.83
CA MET A 211 5.86 64.64 65.62
C MET A 211 5.09 65.95 65.46
N TYR A 212 3.98 65.94 64.72
CA TYR A 212 3.15 67.12 64.51
C TYR A 212 2.47 67.58 65.81
N GLU A 213 1.95 66.63 66.61
CA GLU A 213 1.40 66.92 67.93
C GLU A 213 2.45 67.49 68.87
N LEU A 214 3.65 66.89 68.93
CA LEU A 214 4.76 67.39 69.73
C LEU A 214 5.18 68.80 69.30
N TYR A 215 5.24 69.06 68.00
CA TYR A 215 5.53 70.39 67.46
C TYR A 215 4.46 71.41 67.88
N GLN A 216 3.18 71.03 67.85
CA GLN A 216 2.09 71.90 68.28
C GLN A 216 2.16 72.18 69.79
N GLN A 217 2.47 71.18 70.62
CA GLN A 217 2.69 71.37 72.06
C GLN A 217 3.86 72.33 72.33
N LEU A 218 5.02 72.10 71.70
CA LEU A 218 6.19 72.99 71.81
C LEU A 218 5.90 74.42 71.34
N ARG A 219 5.06 74.57 70.30
CA ARG A 219 4.62 75.88 69.82
C ARG A 219 3.76 76.57 70.87
N ASP A 220 2.78 75.87 71.43
CA ASP A 220 1.87 76.42 72.44
C ASP A 220 2.64 76.78 73.73
N GLU A 221 3.56 75.92 74.18
CA GLU A 221 4.48 76.19 75.29
C GLU A 221 5.42 77.38 75.03
N ASN A 222 5.95 77.53 73.81
CA ASN A 222 6.74 78.71 73.47
C ASN A 222 5.89 79.99 73.51
N VAL A 223 4.65 79.94 73.03
CA VAL A 223 3.74 81.08 73.07
C VAL A 223 3.43 81.48 74.51
N THR A 224 3.17 80.51 75.40
CA THR A 224 2.92 80.78 76.82
C THR A 224 4.16 81.33 77.52
N LEU A 225 5.34 80.71 77.34
CA LEU A 225 6.59 81.20 77.92
C LEU A 225 6.95 82.61 77.44
N VAL A 226 6.75 82.93 76.16
CA VAL A 226 6.94 84.28 75.63
C VAL A 226 5.95 85.27 76.25
N ALA A 227 4.70 84.87 76.49
CA ALA A 227 3.72 85.69 77.19
C ALA A 227 4.13 85.95 78.65
N GLU A 228 4.56 84.92 79.39
CA GLU A 228 5.07 85.04 80.76
C GLU A 228 6.33 85.92 80.84
N LEU A 229 7.26 85.78 79.88
CA LEU A 229 8.45 86.61 79.80
C LEU A 229 8.09 88.08 79.48
N LYS A 230 7.11 88.33 78.62
CA LYS A 230 6.59 89.69 78.39
C LYS A 230 5.96 90.27 79.65
N GLU A 231 5.17 89.49 80.40
CA GLU A 231 4.54 89.93 81.64
C GLU A 231 5.57 90.23 82.74
N ARG A 232 6.60 89.37 82.89
CA ARG A 232 7.73 89.61 83.81
C ARG A 232 8.63 90.77 83.37
N GLY A 233 8.84 90.95 82.07
CA GLY A 233 9.56 92.09 81.50
C GLY A 233 8.82 93.43 81.62
N LEU A 234 7.49 93.39 81.72
CA LEU A 234 6.64 94.57 81.93
C LEU A 234 6.42 94.90 83.42
N THR A 235 6.69 93.98 84.35
CA THR A 235 6.48 94.18 85.80
C THR A 235 7.76 94.39 86.61
N ASN A 236 8.94 94.14 86.04
CA ASN A 236 10.22 94.45 86.67
C ASN A 236 11.09 95.34 85.78
N THR A 237 10.73 96.62 85.70
CA THR A 237 11.73 97.69 85.50
C THR A 237 12.12 98.26 86.85
N ALA A 238 12.74 97.44 87.69
CA ALA A 238 13.61 97.91 88.77
C ALA A 238 15.05 97.76 88.27
N PRO A 239 15.93 98.76 88.48
CA PRO A 239 17.31 98.67 88.04
C PRO A 239 18.03 97.67 88.94
N THR A 240 18.22 96.44 88.47
CA THR A 240 19.06 95.44 89.14
C THR A 240 20.45 95.40 88.52
N ASP A 241 21.41 95.17 89.42
CA ASP A 241 22.85 95.20 89.24
C ASP A 241 23.35 94.66 87.90
N HIS A 242 24.25 95.42 87.28
CA HIS A 242 25.00 95.08 86.07
C HIS A 242 25.78 93.74 86.15
N HIS A 243 25.89 93.13 87.34
CA HIS A 243 26.60 91.88 87.50
C HIS A 243 25.74 90.63 87.21
N GLU A 244 24.44 90.66 87.52
CA GLU A 244 23.53 89.50 87.38
C GLU A 244 22.94 89.38 85.95
N THR A 245 22.83 90.52 85.26
CA THR A 245 22.52 90.56 83.82
C THR A 245 23.71 90.12 82.97
N SER A 246 24.94 90.42 83.41
CA SER A 246 26.18 89.95 82.75
C SER A 246 26.37 88.43 82.88
N THR A 247 26.00 87.81 84.00
CA THR A 247 26.05 86.34 84.13
C THR A 247 25.00 85.65 83.27
N LYS A 248 23.76 86.15 83.23
CA LYS A 248 22.71 85.60 82.35
C LYS A 248 23.04 85.76 80.86
N LEU A 249 23.65 86.88 80.45
CA LEU A 249 24.12 87.06 79.08
C LEU A 249 25.29 86.12 78.74
N ARG A 250 26.16 85.81 79.71
CA ARG A 250 27.24 84.83 79.54
C ARG A 250 26.67 83.40 79.43
N GLU A 251 25.71 83.02 80.26
CA GLU A 251 25.03 81.73 80.17
C GLU A 251 24.28 81.55 78.85
N LEU A 252 23.56 82.59 78.39
CA LEU A 252 22.91 82.59 77.08
C LEU A 252 23.91 82.52 75.92
N ALA A 253 25.07 83.19 76.03
CA ALA A 253 26.12 83.10 75.03
C ALA A 253 26.74 81.68 74.98
N GLU A 254 26.97 81.05 76.14
CA GLU A 254 27.43 79.67 76.21
C GLU A 254 26.39 78.67 75.69
N GLU A 255 25.10 78.91 75.95
CA GLU A 255 24.02 78.07 75.44
C GLU A 255 23.83 78.25 73.92
N LEU A 256 24.02 79.46 73.40
CA LEU A 256 24.11 79.73 71.98
C LEU A 256 25.32 79.03 71.35
N GLU A 257 26.47 79.00 72.02
CA GLU A 257 27.66 78.30 71.55
C GLU A 257 27.45 76.77 71.53
N ARG A 258 26.82 76.21 72.57
CA ARG A 258 26.46 74.78 72.63
C ARG A 258 25.46 74.39 71.54
N THR A 259 24.45 75.24 71.27
CA THR A 259 23.47 74.97 70.20
C THR A 259 24.07 75.15 68.80
N THR A 260 24.94 76.13 68.62
CA THR A 260 25.71 76.31 67.37
C THR A 260 26.62 75.10 67.11
N LYS A 261 27.27 74.57 68.15
CA LYS A 261 28.08 73.35 68.05
C LYS A 261 27.22 72.13 67.68
N ARG A 262 26.04 71.99 68.28
CA ARG A 262 25.05 70.95 67.92
C ARG A 262 24.56 71.07 66.48
N CYS A 263 24.37 72.29 65.98
CA CYS A 263 24.00 72.50 64.57
C CYS A 263 25.14 72.08 63.63
N LYS A 264 26.39 72.43 63.95
CA LYS A 264 27.55 71.97 63.17
C LYS A 264 27.70 70.46 63.16
N GLU A 265 27.45 69.78 64.29
CA GLU A 265 27.46 68.32 64.36
C GLU A 265 26.34 67.70 63.51
N LYS A 266 25.15 68.31 63.48
CA LYS A 266 24.04 67.91 62.60
C LYS A 266 24.36 68.14 61.12
N ASP A 267 25.01 69.24 60.76
CA ASP A 267 25.43 69.52 59.38
C ASP A 267 26.48 68.52 58.90
N VAL A 268 27.41 68.11 59.77
CA VAL A 268 28.36 67.03 59.46
C VAL A 268 27.63 65.71 59.23
N GLN A 269 26.67 65.34 60.09
CA GLN A 269 25.85 64.14 59.90
C GLN A 269 25.02 64.18 58.61
N LEU A 270 24.48 65.35 58.25
CA LEU A 270 23.77 65.52 56.97
C LEU A 270 24.72 65.36 55.79
N SER A 271 25.93 65.91 55.86
CA SER A 271 26.94 65.73 54.81
C SER A 271 27.39 64.27 54.66
N GLU A 272 27.49 63.52 55.76
CA GLU A 272 27.75 62.07 55.71
C GLU A 272 26.59 61.30 55.06
N CYS A 273 25.35 61.65 55.40
CA CYS A 273 24.17 61.09 54.75
C CYS A 273 24.15 61.39 53.25
N ASP A 274 24.49 62.61 52.82
CA ASP A 274 24.55 62.97 51.39
C ASP A 274 25.57 62.14 50.63
N VAL A 275 26.73 61.85 51.23
CA VAL A 275 27.73 60.94 50.64
C VAL A 275 27.17 59.53 50.46
N THR A 276 26.47 59.00 51.47
CA THR A 276 25.86 57.66 51.35
C THR A 276 24.75 57.59 50.30
N ILE A 277 23.96 58.65 50.16
CA ILE A 277 22.92 58.75 49.12
C ILE A 277 23.59 58.74 47.73
N GLN A 278 24.68 59.48 47.56
CA GLN A 278 25.41 59.53 46.31
C GLN A 278 26.05 58.17 45.96
N GLU A 279 26.54 57.43 46.94
CA GLU A 279 27.07 56.08 46.75
C GLU A 279 25.98 55.08 46.33
N LEU A 280 24.80 55.14 46.96
CA LEU A 280 23.66 54.30 46.58
C LEU A 280 23.14 54.63 45.17
N GLN A 281 23.10 55.91 44.79
CA GLN A 281 22.75 56.31 43.42
C GLN A 281 23.74 55.77 42.39
N ASN A 282 25.05 55.80 42.69
CA ASN A 282 26.06 55.22 41.81
C ASN A 282 25.87 53.70 41.65
N ARG A 283 25.56 52.99 42.74
CA ARG A 283 25.28 51.55 42.68
C ARG A 283 24.04 51.21 41.88
N LEU A 284 22.97 52.01 42.02
CA LEU A 284 21.75 51.86 41.23
C LEU A 284 22.04 52.00 39.73
N ASN A 285 22.79 53.04 39.34
CA ASN A 285 23.15 53.30 37.95
C ASN A 285 23.98 52.15 37.34
N VAL A 286 24.88 51.53 38.11
CA VAL A 286 25.65 50.36 37.68
C VAL A 286 24.74 49.16 37.45
N CYS A 287 23.83 48.86 38.38
CA CYS A 287 22.86 47.76 38.22
C CYS A 287 21.95 47.97 37.01
N GLU A 288 21.47 49.19 36.76
CA GLU A 288 20.65 49.50 35.58
C GLU A 288 21.44 49.28 34.27
N ALA A 289 22.71 49.67 34.24
CA ALA A 289 23.57 49.46 33.06
C ALA A 289 23.84 47.97 32.80
N GLU A 290 24.01 47.17 33.86
CA GLU A 290 24.17 45.72 33.74
C GLU A 290 22.89 45.04 33.26
N LEU A 291 21.73 45.47 33.73
CA LEU A 291 20.44 44.95 33.29
C LEU A 291 20.23 45.23 31.80
N ARG A 292 20.52 46.46 31.34
CA ARG A 292 20.43 46.83 29.93
C ARG A 292 21.33 45.97 29.04
N ARG A 293 22.59 45.72 29.46
CA ARG A 293 23.50 44.81 28.73
C ARG A 293 22.97 43.38 28.66
N LYS A 294 22.42 42.85 29.74
CA LYS A 294 21.86 41.48 29.76
C LYS A 294 20.67 41.35 28.80
N VAL A 295 19.79 42.35 28.78
CA VAL A 295 18.65 42.39 27.84
C VAL A 295 19.11 42.46 26.39
N GLU A 296 20.09 43.32 26.07
CA GLU A 296 20.64 43.42 24.70
C GLU A 296 21.26 42.10 24.23
N VAL A 297 22.10 41.46 25.06
CA VAL A 297 22.75 40.18 24.70
C VAL A 297 21.71 39.08 24.45
N GLN A 298 20.66 39.01 25.26
CA GLN A 298 19.62 37.99 25.14
C GLN A 298 18.78 38.17 23.86
N THR A 299 18.46 39.42 23.49
CA THR A 299 17.75 39.70 22.23
C THR A 299 18.58 39.41 20.97
N THR A 300 19.91 39.57 21.03
CA THR A 300 20.78 39.26 19.88
C THR A 300 21.06 37.77 19.70
N SER A 301 21.10 37.00 20.79
CA SER A 301 21.28 35.54 20.79
C SER A 301 20.08 34.84 20.15
N ASP A 302 18.87 35.16 20.63
CA ASP A 302 17.65 34.44 20.25
C ASP A 302 17.21 34.77 18.81
N THR A 303 17.60 35.92 18.27
CA THR A 303 17.27 36.31 16.89
C THR A 303 18.20 35.69 15.85
N THR A 304 19.47 35.42 16.19
CA THR A 304 20.41 34.74 15.27
C THR A 304 20.10 33.26 15.10
N ASP A 305 19.62 32.58 16.15
CA ASP A 305 19.30 31.15 16.09
C ASP A 305 18.01 30.90 15.28
N VAL A 306 16.96 31.69 15.53
CA VAL A 306 15.68 31.60 14.80
C VAL A 306 15.85 31.94 13.32
N THR A 307 16.70 32.91 12.98
CA THR A 307 16.95 33.27 11.57
C THR A 307 17.76 32.20 10.83
N GLN A 308 18.58 31.43 11.53
CA GLN A 308 19.33 30.31 10.95
C GLN A 308 18.44 29.08 10.73
N GLU A 309 17.57 28.74 11.68
CA GLU A 309 16.59 27.67 11.51
C GLU A 309 15.61 27.94 10.36
N VAL A 310 15.12 29.17 10.22
CA VAL A 310 14.23 29.55 9.11
C VAL A 310 14.91 29.37 7.75
N ARG A 311 16.19 29.70 7.63
CA ARG A 311 16.95 29.48 6.38
C ARG A 311 17.12 28.00 6.04
N LEU A 312 17.38 27.15 7.04
CA LEU A 312 17.50 25.71 6.84
C LEU A 312 16.17 25.10 6.37
N LEU A 313 15.05 25.52 6.98
CA LEU A 313 13.71 25.10 6.59
C LEU A 313 13.34 25.57 5.16
N GLU A 314 13.75 26.78 4.77
CA GLU A 314 13.55 27.28 3.42
C GLU A 314 14.35 26.48 2.36
N ASP A 315 15.58 26.07 2.69
CA ASP A 315 16.39 25.24 1.82
C ASP A 315 15.87 23.80 1.71
N GLU A 316 15.40 23.20 2.82
CA GLU A 316 14.71 21.91 2.80
C GLU A 316 13.43 21.96 1.95
N LEU A 317 12.62 23.01 2.09
CA LEU A 317 11.44 23.22 1.26
C LEU A 317 11.80 23.32 -0.23
N ARG A 318 12.93 23.96 -0.57
CA ARG A 318 13.41 24.06 -1.95
C ARG A 318 13.80 22.69 -2.51
N ILE A 319 14.51 21.88 -1.73
CA ILE A 319 14.91 20.51 -2.12
C ILE A 319 13.67 19.65 -2.37
N VAL A 320 12.68 19.70 -1.47
CA VAL A 320 11.43 18.95 -1.62
C VAL A 320 10.66 19.39 -2.87
N LYS A 321 10.61 20.70 -3.17
CA LYS A 321 9.99 21.20 -4.41
C LYS A 321 10.66 20.66 -5.67
N ILE A 322 12.00 20.63 -5.71
CA ILE A 322 12.75 20.08 -6.84
C ILE A 322 12.46 18.59 -6.97
N SER A 323 12.51 17.83 -5.87
CA SER A 323 12.19 16.40 -5.86
C SER A 323 10.78 16.11 -6.37
N ASN A 324 9.78 16.84 -5.88
CA ASN A 324 8.39 16.72 -6.35
C ASN A 324 8.25 17.04 -7.85
N SER A 325 8.98 18.04 -8.37
CA SER A 325 8.97 18.33 -9.81
C SER A 325 9.57 17.18 -10.65
N GLY A 326 10.59 16.49 -10.11
CA GLY A 326 11.16 15.28 -10.70
C GLY A 326 10.15 14.14 -10.73
N LEU A 327 9.49 13.86 -9.60
CA LEU A 327 8.46 12.83 -9.50
C LEU A 327 7.27 13.10 -10.44
N VAL A 328 6.82 14.36 -10.55
CA VAL A 328 5.75 14.73 -11.49
C VAL A 328 6.16 14.46 -12.93
N SER A 329 7.42 14.71 -13.28
CA SER A 329 7.95 14.43 -14.63
C SER A 329 8.03 12.92 -14.91
N GLU A 330 8.42 12.13 -13.91
CA GLU A 330 8.45 10.67 -14.00
C GLU A 330 7.04 10.08 -14.15
N ILE A 331 6.07 10.56 -13.37
CA ILE A 331 4.66 10.18 -13.50
C ILE A 331 4.14 10.51 -14.91
N ALA A 332 4.49 11.69 -15.45
CA ALA A 332 4.11 12.05 -16.81
C ALA A 332 4.71 11.11 -17.86
N ALA A 333 5.98 10.72 -17.70
CA ALA A 333 6.66 9.77 -18.58
C ALA A 333 6.04 8.36 -18.51
N LEU A 334 5.76 7.86 -17.30
CA LEU A 334 5.09 6.57 -17.10
C LEU A 334 3.67 6.58 -17.68
N LYS A 335 2.94 7.69 -17.55
CA LYS A 335 1.62 7.85 -18.15
C LYS A 335 1.68 7.79 -19.68
N ALA A 336 2.69 8.43 -20.29
CA ALA A 336 2.91 8.36 -21.73
C ALA A 336 3.24 6.93 -22.20
N GLN A 337 4.08 6.20 -21.46
CA GLN A 337 4.37 4.79 -21.74
C GLN A 337 3.12 3.91 -21.62
N LEU A 338 2.29 4.12 -20.59
CA LEU A 338 1.04 3.40 -20.42
C LEU A 338 0.09 3.65 -21.61
N THR A 339 -0.01 4.89 -22.09
CA THR A 339 -0.84 5.20 -23.26
C THR A 339 -0.33 4.53 -24.53
N ASP A 340 0.98 4.47 -24.74
CA ASP A 340 1.59 3.78 -25.90
C ASP A 340 1.36 2.27 -25.85
N LYS A 341 1.57 1.65 -24.68
CA LYS A 341 1.30 0.21 -24.48
C LYS A 341 -0.18 -0.11 -24.67
N ASN A 342 -1.09 0.73 -24.17
CA ASN A 342 -2.52 0.56 -24.39
C ASN A 342 -2.88 0.66 -25.88
N ALA A 343 -2.33 1.64 -26.62
CA ALA A 343 -2.54 1.75 -28.06
C ALA A 343 -2.06 0.49 -28.81
N ARG A 344 -0.93 -0.10 -28.37
CA ARG A 344 -0.44 -1.36 -28.94
C ARG A 344 -1.33 -2.56 -28.62
N ILE A 345 -1.85 -2.66 -27.40
CA ILE A 345 -2.82 -3.69 -27.02
C ILE A 345 -4.09 -3.56 -27.89
N ASP A 346 -4.54 -2.34 -28.12
CA ASP A 346 -5.72 -2.08 -28.96
C ASP A 346 -5.50 -2.51 -30.40
N HIS A 347 -4.33 -2.19 -30.95
CA HIS A 347 -3.95 -2.64 -32.28
C HIS A 347 -3.95 -4.17 -32.39
N LEU A 348 -3.33 -4.86 -31.43
CA LEU A 348 -3.32 -6.34 -31.38
C LEU A 348 -4.72 -6.93 -31.21
N ASN A 349 -5.59 -6.29 -30.42
CA ASN A 349 -6.97 -6.72 -30.26
C ASN A 349 -7.77 -6.56 -31.56
N CYS A 350 -7.57 -5.47 -32.29
CA CYS A 350 -8.15 -5.29 -33.62
C CYS A 350 -7.65 -6.38 -34.59
N GLU A 351 -6.35 -6.68 -34.60
CA GLU A 351 -5.78 -7.76 -35.42
C GLU A 351 -6.37 -9.13 -35.04
N LEU A 352 -6.49 -9.45 -33.75
CA LEU A 352 -7.12 -10.68 -33.27
C LEU A 352 -8.59 -10.77 -33.65
N MET A 353 -9.34 -9.67 -33.62
CA MET A 353 -10.72 -9.62 -34.10
C MET A 353 -10.82 -9.90 -35.61
N MET A 354 -9.89 -9.34 -36.40
CA MET A 354 -9.81 -9.61 -37.85
C MET A 354 -9.44 -11.07 -38.14
N ILE A 355 -8.51 -11.67 -37.39
CA ILE A 355 -8.11 -13.07 -37.54
C ILE A 355 -9.24 -14.03 -37.12
N ARG A 356 -10.02 -13.67 -36.09
CA ARG A 356 -11.19 -14.47 -35.66
C ARG A 356 -12.36 -14.41 -36.65
N GLN A 357 -12.38 -13.48 -37.60
CA GLN A 357 -13.32 -13.49 -38.72
C GLN A 357 -12.85 -14.47 -39.81
N ASN A 358 -12.99 -15.77 -39.54
CA ASN A 358 -13.20 -16.75 -40.60
C ASN A 358 -14.67 -16.69 -41.05
N PRO A 359 -14.99 -16.90 -42.34
CA PRO A 359 -16.19 -16.36 -42.97
C PRO A 359 -17.40 -17.22 -42.61
N SER A 360 -18.16 -16.82 -41.60
CA SER A 360 -19.53 -17.27 -41.41
C SER A 360 -20.42 -16.05 -41.23
N PRO A 361 -21.44 -15.85 -42.08
CA PRO A 361 -22.18 -14.61 -42.11
C PRO A 361 -23.19 -14.61 -40.98
N ARG A 362 -23.17 -13.53 -40.18
CA ARG A 362 -24.23 -13.00 -39.28
C ARG A 362 -23.73 -12.72 -37.88
N ARG A 363 -22.88 -11.70 -37.76
CA ARG A 363 -22.95 -10.71 -36.68
C ARG A 363 -22.00 -9.59 -37.07
N GLU A 364 -22.55 -8.56 -37.73
CA GLU A 364 -21.94 -7.24 -37.74
C GLU A 364 -21.83 -6.81 -36.28
N LEU A 365 -20.65 -7.00 -35.70
CA LEU A 365 -20.26 -6.39 -34.45
C LEU A 365 -19.92 -4.94 -34.77
N ASP A 366 -20.80 -4.06 -34.31
CA ASP A 366 -20.73 -2.63 -34.51
C ASP A 366 -19.49 -2.06 -33.80
N LEU A 367 -18.41 -1.88 -34.57
CA LEU A 367 -17.13 -1.34 -34.12
C LEU A 367 -17.30 0.06 -33.51
N GLU A 368 -18.31 0.80 -33.97
CA GLU A 368 -18.64 2.14 -33.50
C GLU A 368 -19.20 2.09 -32.08
N ALA A 369 -20.05 1.11 -31.76
CA ALA A 369 -20.54 0.88 -30.40
C ALA A 369 -19.40 0.51 -29.44
N TYR A 370 -18.46 -0.34 -29.86
CA TYR A 370 -17.30 -0.72 -29.03
C TYR A 370 -16.40 0.49 -28.71
N MET A 371 -16.10 1.32 -29.71
CA MET A 371 -15.29 2.54 -29.54
C MET A 371 -16.01 3.59 -28.68
N HIS A 372 -17.33 3.73 -28.83
CA HIS A 372 -18.15 4.68 -28.07
C HIS A 372 -18.33 4.25 -26.60
N HIS A 373 -18.35 2.96 -26.30
CA HIS A 373 -18.39 2.45 -24.93
C HIS A 373 -17.07 2.71 -24.18
N ARG A 374 -15.94 2.59 -24.88
CA ARG A 374 -14.63 2.81 -24.26
C ARG A 374 -14.30 4.28 -24.02
N SER A 375 -14.67 5.19 -24.92
CA SER A 375 -14.47 6.63 -24.72
C SER A 375 -15.27 7.19 -23.53
N SER A 376 -16.38 6.53 -23.17
CA SER A 376 -17.22 6.89 -22.02
C SER A 376 -16.73 6.38 -20.65
N GLY A 377 -15.67 5.55 -20.61
CA GLY A 377 -15.11 5.03 -19.37
C GLY A 377 -15.99 4.02 -18.62
N LEU A 378 -17.10 3.56 -19.21
CA LEU A 378 -18.01 2.59 -18.62
C LEU A 378 -17.62 1.17 -19.05
N SER A 379 -17.33 0.30 -18.09
CA SER A 379 -16.99 -1.11 -18.37
C SER A 379 -18.19 -1.87 -18.94
N SER A 380 -17.95 -2.76 -19.91
CA SER A 380 -19.00 -3.59 -20.54
C SER A 380 -19.81 -4.42 -19.53
N SER A 381 -19.22 -4.72 -18.37
CA SER A 381 -19.85 -5.45 -17.25
C SER A 381 -21.02 -4.71 -16.59
N GLU A 382 -20.99 -3.37 -16.53
CA GLU A 382 -22.05 -2.59 -15.90
C GLU A 382 -23.30 -2.43 -16.77
N ALA A 383 -23.13 -2.38 -18.10
CA ALA A 383 -24.24 -2.28 -19.04
C ALA A 383 -25.01 -3.62 -19.15
N ASP A 384 -24.30 -4.75 -19.17
CA ASP A 384 -24.94 -6.08 -19.17
C ASP A 384 -25.65 -6.38 -17.83
N ARG A 385 -25.13 -5.89 -16.70
CA ARG A 385 -25.83 -5.96 -15.40
C ARG A 385 -27.12 -5.16 -15.39
N ARG A 386 -27.17 -3.97 -16.00
CA ARG A 386 -28.41 -3.16 -16.06
C ARG A 386 -29.46 -3.77 -16.98
N ARG A 387 -29.06 -4.41 -18.08
CA ARG A 387 -30.00 -5.07 -19.01
C ARG A 387 -30.55 -6.40 -18.45
N ASN A 388 -29.74 -7.16 -17.71
CA ASN A 388 -30.14 -8.46 -17.16
C ASN A 388 -30.71 -8.38 -15.72
N GLY A 389 -30.44 -7.32 -14.96
CA GLY A 389 -30.90 -7.16 -13.58
C GLY A 389 -32.43 -7.13 -13.44
N HIS A 390 -33.15 -6.47 -14.36
CA HIS A 390 -34.61 -6.44 -14.32
C HIS A 390 -35.27 -7.78 -14.71
N ARG A 391 -34.58 -8.60 -15.52
CA ARG A 391 -35.08 -9.92 -15.91
C ARG A 391 -34.88 -10.95 -14.81
N GLY A 392 -33.72 -10.93 -14.16
CA GLY A 392 -33.41 -11.81 -13.01
C GLY A 392 -34.29 -11.53 -11.78
N VAL A 393 -34.60 -10.27 -11.48
CA VAL A 393 -35.52 -9.93 -10.37
C VAL A 393 -36.95 -10.39 -10.67
N LYS A 394 -37.42 -10.25 -11.91
CA LYS A 394 -38.75 -10.70 -12.31
C LYS A 394 -38.88 -12.22 -12.26
N GLU A 395 -37.86 -12.95 -12.68
CA GLU A 395 -37.81 -14.42 -12.59
C GLU A 395 -37.70 -14.89 -11.14
N ALA A 396 -36.88 -14.25 -10.30
CA ALA A 396 -36.77 -14.58 -8.87
C ALA A 396 -38.10 -14.35 -8.13
N VAL A 397 -38.78 -13.22 -8.39
CA VAL A 397 -40.10 -12.93 -7.82
C VAL A 397 -41.12 -13.96 -8.31
N HIS A 398 -41.11 -14.31 -9.59
CA HIS A 398 -42.01 -15.32 -10.13
C HIS A 398 -41.77 -16.70 -9.51
N GLN A 399 -40.52 -17.08 -9.27
CA GLN A 399 -40.13 -18.36 -8.66
C GLN A 399 -40.55 -18.48 -7.19
N VAL A 400 -40.54 -17.37 -6.45
CA VAL A 400 -41.08 -17.29 -5.09
C VAL A 400 -42.60 -17.50 -5.07
N PHE A 401 -43.31 -16.98 -6.08
CA PHE A 401 -44.76 -17.14 -6.18
C PHE A 401 -45.20 -18.46 -6.80
N THR A 402 -44.42 -19.15 -7.62
CA THR A 402 -44.84 -20.41 -8.26
C THR A 402 -44.52 -21.64 -7.42
N THR A 403 -43.45 -21.61 -6.61
CA THR A 403 -43.01 -22.78 -5.85
C THR A 403 -43.63 -22.82 -4.45
N PRO A 404 -44.33 -23.90 -4.04
CA PRO A 404 -45.04 -23.97 -2.76
C PRO A 404 -44.10 -23.87 -1.54
N ARG A 405 -42.84 -24.31 -1.67
CA ARG A 405 -41.83 -24.20 -0.59
C ARG A 405 -41.49 -22.74 -0.27
N TYR A 406 -41.28 -21.90 -1.28
CA TYR A 406 -40.93 -20.50 -1.07
C TYR A 406 -42.10 -19.67 -0.51
N ARG A 407 -43.36 -20.05 -0.84
CA ARG A 407 -44.54 -19.45 -0.21
C ARG A 407 -44.59 -19.68 1.30
N MET A 408 -44.24 -20.89 1.76
CA MET A 408 -44.18 -21.19 3.21
C MET A 408 -43.11 -20.35 3.91
N PHE A 409 -41.93 -20.21 3.30
CA PHE A 409 -40.87 -19.35 3.85
C PHE A 409 -41.27 -17.87 3.89
N LEU A 410 -41.96 -17.37 2.86
CA LEU A 410 -42.47 -16.00 2.84
C LEU A 410 -43.49 -15.77 3.98
N VAL A 411 -44.43 -16.69 4.17
CA VAL A 411 -45.43 -16.60 5.26
C VAL A 411 -44.74 -16.63 6.62
N LEU A 412 -43.78 -17.54 6.82
CA LEU A 412 -43.02 -17.62 8.07
C LEU A 412 -42.22 -16.34 8.35
N TYR A 413 -41.57 -15.79 7.32
CA TYR A 413 -40.85 -14.53 7.40
C TYR A 413 -41.78 -13.36 7.75
N THR A 414 -42.95 -13.27 7.10
CA THR A 414 -43.93 -12.23 7.44
C THR A 414 -44.46 -12.39 8.86
N ALA A 415 -44.70 -13.60 9.33
CA ALA A 415 -45.14 -13.85 10.71
C ALA A 415 -44.06 -13.44 11.73
N LEU A 416 -42.80 -13.77 11.48
CA LEU A 416 -41.67 -13.33 12.31
C LEU A 416 -41.52 -11.81 12.33
N LEU A 417 -41.69 -11.16 11.17
CA LEU A 417 -41.62 -9.70 11.06
C LEU A 417 -42.75 -9.03 11.86
N HIS A 418 -43.97 -9.56 11.80
CA HIS A 418 -45.09 -9.06 12.61
C HIS A 418 -44.86 -9.30 14.11
N LEU A 419 -44.25 -10.42 14.49
CA LEU A 419 -43.93 -10.74 15.88
C LEU A 419 -42.84 -9.81 16.43
N LEU A 420 -41.81 -9.50 15.62
CA LEU A 420 -40.80 -8.48 15.92
C LEU A 420 -41.40 -7.07 16.02
N LEU A 421 -42.35 -6.73 15.15
CA LEU A 421 -43.03 -5.43 15.17
C LEU A 421 -43.92 -5.28 16.42
N LEU A 422 -44.62 -6.35 16.81
CA LEU A 422 -45.40 -6.38 18.06
C LEU A 422 -44.48 -6.27 19.29
N LEU A 423 -43.34 -6.97 19.31
CA LEU A 423 -42.36 -6.88 20.39
C LEU A 423 -41.72 -5.49 20.52
N THR A 424 -41.57 -4.76 19.42
CA THR A 424 -41.03 -3.39 19.42
C THR A 424 -42.08 -2.36 19.80
N LEU A 425 -43.36 -2.60 19.54
CA LEU A 425 -44.47 -1.75 19.98
C LEU A 425 -44.91 -1.99 21.44
N LEU A 426 -44.57 -3.15 22.02
CA LEU A 426 -44.87 -3.48 23.42
C LEU A 426 -43.80 -2.98 24.42
N LYS A 427 -42.67 -2.50 23.91
CA LYS A 427 -41.65 -1.75 24.67
C LYS A 427 -41.95 -0.26 24.57
#